data_AF-A0A1E4GCA2-F1
#
_entry.id   AF-A0A1E4GCA2-F1
#
_cell.length_a   1.000
_cell.length_b   1.000
_cell.length_c   1.000
_cell.angle_alpha   90.00
_cell.angle_beta   90.00
_cell.angle_gamma   90.00
#
_symmetry.space_group_name_H-M   'P 1'
#
loop_
_entity.id
_entity.type
_entity.pdbx_description
1 polymer ?
#
loop_
_entity_poly.entity_id
_entity_poly.type
_entity_poly.pdbx_seq_one_letter_code
_entity_poly.pdbx_strand_id
1 'polypeptide(L)'
;MNIRKPLVAGLAVAALMLSPLAAVAQETAPAEAPAAEAAATTPAQPASQNWLKVCDPLPDGQKACIMRQVVLANGQFLGSFLLRDDPGQESRLLAVAAVPLGMLLPFGVSWQIDEAKPVRVPYILCDPMSCSTQLVINEQYVNSLKKGNKLKLTAKNQKSQDVTIEITLAGFTAAYDGEAAMTFEEFREETTGEKALEQALQDRAEEMRRQLNGETTPPAEGGDAPAEAPPAQ
;
A
#
# COMPACT_ATOMS: atom_id res chain seq x y z
N MET A 1 43.72 26.05 -56.82
CA MET A 1 44.95 25.23 -56.92
C MET A 1 44.96 24.28 -55.73
N ASN A 2 45.03 22.95 -55.77
CA ASN A 2 45.04 21.87 -56.77
C ASN A 2 44.53 20.63 -55.98
N ILE A 3 43.39 20.02 -56.30
CA ILE A 3 43.21 18.77 -57.06
C ILE A 3 44.22 17.65 -56.74
N ARG A 4 43.73 16.54 -56.16
CA ARG A 4 43.84 15.15 -56.70
C ARG A 4 42.97 14.14 -55.93
N LYS A 5 41.95 13.63 -56.62
CA LYS A 5 41.23 12.33 -56.50
C LYS A 5 41.91 11.32 -57.49
N PRO A 6 41.45 10.07 -57.78
CA PRO A 6 40.58 9.07 -57.09
C PRO A 6 41.07 7.58 -57.26
N LEU A 7 40.34 6.61 -56.70
CA LEU A 7 40.13 5.22 -57.21
C LEU A 7 39.06 4.58 -56.28
N VAL A 8 37.76 4.46 -56.60
CA VAL A 8 37.02 3.64 -57.60
C VAL A 8 37.26 2.13 -57.48
N ALA A 9 36.29 1.43 -56.89
CA ALA A 9 35.84 0.12 -57.35
C ALA A 9 34.38 -0.06 -56.91
N GLY A 10 33.46 0.00 -57.87
CA GLY A 10 32.05 -0.33 -57.66
C GLY A 10 31.76 -1.79 -57.99
N LEU A 11 30.64 -2.28 -57.46
CA LEU A 11 29.90 -3.41 -58.02
C LEU A 11 28.42 -3.04 -57.94
N ALA A 12 27.79 -2.99 -59.11
CA ALA A 12 26.39 -2.72 -59.32
C ALA A 12 25.79 -3.88 -60.11
N VAL A 13 24.67 -4.45 -59.67
CA VAL A 13 23.61 -5.12 -60.47
C VAL A 13 22.34 -5.10 -59.57
N ALA A 14 21.31 -4.28 -59.85
CA ALA A 14 20.12 -4.53 -60.69
C ALA A 14 19.20 -5.66 -60.13
N ALA A 15 17.86 -5.65 -60.13
CA ALA A 15 16.84 -4.81 -60.73
C ALA A 15 15.48 -5.06 -60.02
N LEU A 16 14.54 -4.14 -60.21
CA LEU A 16 13.11 -4.21 -59.90
C LEU A 16 12.40 -5.42 -60.54
N MET A 17 11.43 -6.02 -59.83
CA MET A 17 10.24 -6.64 -60.43
C MET A 17 8.99 -6.44 -59.55
N LEU A 18 7.91 -6.06 -60.22
CA LEU A 18 6.55 -5.81 -59.73
C LEU A 18 5.70 -7.12 -59.82
N SER A 19 4.64 -7.18 -59.00
CA SER A 19 3.58 -8.18 -58.66
C SER A 19 2.88 -8.95 -59.83
N PRO A 20 1.83 -9.82 -59.67
CA PRO A 20 0.99 -10.21 -58.50
C PRO A 20 0.57 -11.72 -58.41
N LEU A 21 -0.47 -12.04 -57.61
CA LEU A 21 -1.20 -13.33 -57.38
C LEU A 21 -0.70 -14.10 -56.13
N ALA A 22 -1.52 -14.53 -55.16
CA ALA A 22 -2.94 -14.80 -55.15
C ALA A 22 -3.57 -14.45 -53.78
N ALA A 23 -4.81 -13.96 -53.82
CA ALA A 23 -5.69 -13.89 -52.68
C ALA A 23 -6.00 -15.30 -52.19
N VAL A 24 -5.70 -15.58 -50.92
CA VAL A 24 -6.23 -16.73 -50.21
C VAL A 24 -7.20 -16.18 -49.16
N ALA A 25 -8.48 -16.35 -49.43
CA ALA A 25 -9.52 -16.21 -48.42
C ALA A 25 -9.43 -17.44 -47.51
N GLN A 26 -9.07 -17.25 -46.25
CA GLN A 26 -9.34 -18.20 -45.17
C GLN A 26 -10.09 -17.48 -44.07
N GLU A 27 -11.38 -17.74 -44.04
CA GLU A 27 -12.27 -17.48 -42.92
C GLU A 27 -12.10 -18.65 -41.93
N THR A 28 -11.47 -18.42 -40.78
CA THR A 28 -11.67 -19.27 -39.59
C THR A 28 -11.19 -18.59 -38.30
N ALA A 29 -12.18 -18.35 -37.43
CA ALA A 29 -12.14 -18.24 -35.96
C ALA A 29 -11.40 -17.06 -35.26
N PRO A 30 -12.02 -16.44 -34.23
CA PRO A 30 -11.36 -15.44 -33.40
C PRO A 30 -10.22 -16.06 -32.59
N ALA A 31 -9.05 -15.43 -32.63
CA ALA A 31 -7.97 -15.72 -31.70
C ALA A 31 -8.40 -15.30 -30.29
N GLU A 32 -8.52 -16.29 -29.40
CA GLU A 32 -8.61 -16.11 -27.97
C GLU A 32 -7.35 -15.36 -27.50
N ALA A 33 -7.53 -14.12 -27.03
CA ALA A 33 -6.47 -13.37 -26.40
C ALA A 33 -6.02 -14.12 -25.13
N PRO A 34 -4.72 -14.23 -24.85
CA PRO A 34 -4.28 -14.77 -23.57
C PRO A 34 -4.80 -13.83 -22.49
N ALA A 35 -5.65 -14.40 -21.62
CA ALA A 35 -6.14 -13.75 -20.42
C ALA A 35 -4.95 -13.18 -19.67
N ALA A 36 -4.93 -11.85 -19.55
CA ALA A 36 -4.06 -11.17 -18.61
C ALA A 36 -4.37 -11.75 -17.22
N GLU A 37 -3.42 -12.49 -16.66
CA GLU A 37 -3.43 -12.87 -15.26
C GLU A 37 -3.64 -11.58 -14.46
N ALA A 38 -4.85 -11.44 -13.93
CA ALA A 38 -5.19 -10.40 -12.99
C ALA A 38 -4.26 -10.60 -11.80
N ALA A 39 -3.24 -9.74 -11.70
CA ALA A 39 -2.47 -9.60 -10.49
C ALA A 39 -3.47 -9.43 -9.33
N ALA A 40 -3.43 -10.37 -8.39
CA ALA A 40 -4.24 -10.32 -7.20
C ALA A 40 -4.03 -8.95 -6.55
N THR A 41 -5.07 -8.12 -6.62
CA THR A 41 -5.11 -6.86 -5.91
C THR A 41 -5.29 -7.21 -4.45
N THR A 42 -4.19 -7.16 -3.69
CA THR A 42 -4.29 -7.10 -2.24
C THR A 42 -5.26 -5.96 -1.92
N PRO A 43 -6.32 -6.19 -1.13
CA PRO A 43 -7.25 -5.12 -0.77
C PRO A 43 -6.46 -3.98 -0.15
N ALA A 44 -6.52 -2.79 -0.76
CA ALA A 44 -6.04 -1.59 -0.11
C ALA A 44 -6.85 -1.44 1.18
N GLN A 45 -6.18 -1.36 2.34
CA GLN A 45 -6.82 -1.06 3.60
C GLN A 45 -7.75 0.16 3.42
N PRO A 46 -8.97 0.14 3.98
CA PRO A 46 -9.91 1.23 3.82
C PRO A 46 -9.24 2.54 4.24
N ALA A 47 -9.26 3.52 3.32
CA ALA A 47 -8.59 4.81 3.42
C ALA A 47 -8.76 5.54 4.76
N SER A 48 -9.86 5.29 5.47
CA SER A 48 -10.20 5.87 6.77
C SER A 48 -9.37 5.36 7.94
N GLN A 49 -8.59 4.27 7.79
CA GLN A 49 -7.74 3.70 8.85
C GLN A 49 -6.24 3.90 8.62
N ASN A 50 -5.84 4.69 7.62
CA ASN A 50 -4.44 4.83 7.24
C ASN A 50 -3.65 5.87 8.05
N TRP A 51 -4.33 6.68 8.88
CA TRP A 51 -3.69 7.68 9.74
C TRP A 51 -3.36 7.08 11.10
N LEU A 52 -2.07 6.92 11.36
CA LEU A 52 -1.55 6.54 12.66
C LEU A 52 -1.17 7.79 13.45
N LYS A 53 -1.65 7.92 14.69
CA LYS A 53 -1.22 8.95 15.63
C LYS A 53 -0.61 8.28 16.86
N VAL A 54 0.49 8.85 17.34
CA VAL A 54 1.19 8.45 18.55
C VAL A 54 1.50 9.73 19.32
N CYS A 55 1.26 9.71 20.63
CA CYS A 55 1.52 10.86 21.49
C CYS A 55 2.27 10.46 22.75
N ASP A 56 3.27 11.25 23.11
CA ASP A 56 4.01 11.13 24.35
C ASP A 56 3.63 12.28 25.30
N PRO A 57 3.44 12.02 26.61
CA PRO A 57 3.17 13.07 27.59
C PRO A 57 4.40 13.94 27.85
N LEU A 58 4.18 15.23 28.09
CA LEU A 58 5.20 16.21 28.45
C LEU A 58 5.13 16.59 29.94
N PRO A 59 6.23 17.08 30.55
CA PRO A 59 6.27 17.42 31.99
C PRO A 59 5.28 18.50 32.44
N ASP A 60 4.83 19.35 31.51
CA ASP A 60 3.87 20.45 31.74
C ASP A 60 2.40 20.01 31.62
N GLY A 61 2.15 18.72 31.37
CA GLY A 61 0.82 18.15 31.19
C GLY A 61 0.28 18.23 29.75
N GLN A 62 1.04 18.78 28.81
CA GLN A 62 0.73 18.71 27.38
C GLN A 62 1.15 17.35 26.78
N LYS A 63 0.87 17.14 25.49
CA LYS A 63 1.30 15.95 24.75
C LYS A 63 2.05 16.39 23.49
N ALA A 64 3.15 15.71 23.17
CA ALA A 64 3.81 15.80 21.88
C ALA A 64 3.31 14.66 21.00
N CYS A 65 2.74 14.99 19.84
CA CYS A 65 2.11 14.01 18.96
C CYS A 65 2.79 13.97 17.60
N ILE A 66 2.88 12.77 17.04
CA ILE A 66 3.25 12.52 15.65
C ILE A 66 2.10 11.77 15.01
N MET A 67 1.70 12.23 13.83
CA MET A 67 0.71 11.56 13.01
C MET A 67 1.25 11.33 11.62
N ARG A 68 1.07 10.13 11.08
CA ARG A 68 1.65 9.71 9.81
C ARG A 68 0.67 8.88 8.99
N GLN A 69 0.79 9.02 7.68
CA GLN A 69 0.24 8.07 6.71
C GLN A 69 1.34 7.69 5.72
N VAL A 70 1.37 6.41 5.35
CA VAL A 70 2.28 5.85 4.33
C VAL A 70 1.46 5.34 3.16
N VAL A 71 1.91 5.64 1.94
CA VAL A 71 1.31 5.14 0.70
C VAL A 71 2.19 4.02 0.16
N LEU A 72 1.58 2.86 -0.03
CA LEU A 72 2.20 1.68 -0.61
C LEU A 72 1.49 1.30 -1.91
N ALA A 73 2.23 0.75 -2.87
CA ALA A 73 1.66 0.03 -4.01
C ALA A 73 2.40 -1.29 -4.18
N ASN A 74 1.66 -2.41 -4.19
CA ASN A 74 2.22 -3.75 -4.27
C ASN A 74 3.32 -4.02 -3.22
N GLY A 75 3.14 -3.49 -2.00
CA GLY A 75 4.12 -3.59 -0.91
C GLY A 75 5.33 -2.65 -1.04
N GLN A 76 5.45 -1.88 -2.12
CA GLN A 76 6.52 -0.91 -2.31
C GLN A 76 6.13 0.48 -1.79
N PHE A 77 7.07 1.14 -1.11
CA PHE A 77 6.92 2.53 -0.68
C PHE A 77 6.75 3.49 -1.87
N LEU A 78 5.64 4.24 -1.86
CA LEU A 78 5.38 5.31 -2.82
C LEU A 78 5.52 6.70 -2.21
N GLY A 79 5.31 6.84 -0.90
CA GLY A 79 5.47 8.13 -0.23
C GLY A 79 4.88 8.12 1.16
N SER A 80 5.08 9.20 1.90
CA SER A 80 4.42 9.39 3.18
C SER A 80 4.27 10.87 3.52
N PHE A 81 3.34 11.14 4.44
CA PHE A 81 3.21 12.42 5.09
C PHE A 81 3.19 12.21 6.60
N LEU A 82 3.98 13.02 7.31
CA LEU A 82 4.06 13.07 8.75
C LEU A 82 3.77 14.51 9.19
N LEU A 83 2.95 14.65 10.23
CA LEU A 83 2.73 15.89 10.96
C LEU A 83 3.16 15.66 12.42
N ARG A 84 4.10 16.48 12.89
CA ARG A 84 4.44 16.60 14.30
C ARG A 84 3.73 17.82 14.88
N ASP A 85 3.09 17.62 16.02
CA ASP A 85 2.54 18.67 16.89
C ASP A 85 3.19 18.51 18.27
N ASP A 86 4.28 19.25 18.49
CA ASP A 86 5.09 19.15 19.71
C ASP A 86 5.25 20.54 20.36
N PRO A 87 4.46 20.86 21.39
CA PRO A 87 4.53 22.19 22.02
C PRO A 87 5.86 22.44 22.75
N GLY A 88 6.68 21.41 23.00
CA GLY A 88 8.01 21.56 23.58
C GLY A 88 9.09 22.00 22.59
N GLN A 89 8.78 22.13 21.30
CA GLN A 89 9.71 22.50 20.24
C GLN A 89 9.44 23.92 19.73
N GLU A 90 10.48 24.67 19.35
CA GLU A 90 10.32 26.02 18.77
C GLU A 90 9.42 26.00 17.53
N SER A 91 9.59 24.99 16.68
CA SER A 91 8.68 24.70 15.56
C SER A 91 7.68 23.62 15.98
N ARG A 92 6.66 24.03 16.74
CA ARG A 92 5.60 23.14 17.25
C ARG A 92 4.99 22.26 16.16
N LEU A 93 4.48 22.91 15.11
CA LEU A 93 3.86 22.25 13.97
C LEU A 93 4.86 22.08 12.83
N LEU A 94 5.28 20.83 12.61
CA LEU A 94 6.25 20.48 11.59
C LEU A 94 5.70 19.37 10.70
N ALA A 95 5.63 19.62 9.39
CA ALA A 95 5.23 18.61 8.43
C ALA A 95 6.45 18.10 7.66
N VAL A 96 6.49 16.78 7.45
CA VAL A 96 7.51 16.10 6.65
C VAL A 96 6.82 15.22 5.63
N ALA A 97 7.16 15.40 4.35
CA ALA A 97 6.70 14.52 3.29
C ALA A 97 7.90 13.81 2.66
N ALA A 98 7.78 12.49 2.50
CA ALA A 98 8.80 11.68 1.88
C ALA A 98 8.30 11.12 0.55
N VAL A 99 9.17 11.15 -0.46
CA VAL A 99 8.95 10.61 -1.80
C VAL A 99 10.01 9.53 -2.09
N PRO A 100 9.78 8.65 -3.09
CA PRO A 100 10.72 7.59 -3.43
C PRO A 100 12.04 8.14 -3.95
N LEU A 101 13.04 7.27 -4.01
CA LEU A 101 14.33 7.57 -4.64
C LEU A 101 14.19 7.78 -6.16
N GLY A 102 15.21 8.41 -6.76
CA GLY A 102 15.25 8.67 -8.20
C GLY A 102 14.55 9.96 -8.64
N MET A 103 14.19 10.82 -7.68
CA MET A 103 13.64 12.16 -7.92
C MET A 103 14.75 13.21 -8.04
N LEU A 104 14.53 14.22 -8.87
CA LEU A 104 15.45 15.31 -9.11
C LEU A 104 15.39 16.34 -7.98
N LEU A 105 16.43 16.34 -7.15
CA LEU A 105 16.55 17.22 -5.97
C LEU A 105 16.38 18.71 -6.26
N PRO A 106 16.93 19.30 -7.35
CA PRO A 106 16.81 20.73 -7.60
C PRO A 106 15.36 21.19 -7.75
N PHE A 107 14.43 20.29 -8.11
CA PHE A 107 13.02 20.59 -8.31
C PHE A 107 12.18 20.62 -7.02
N GLY A 108 12.72 20.13 -5.90
CA GLY A 108 11.96 19.95 -4.66
C GLY A 108 10.75 19.03 -4.85
N VAL A 109 9.79 19.13 -3.92
CA VAL A 109 8.48 18.50 -4.01
C VAL A 109 7.41 19.58 -3.94
N SER A 110 6.46 19.57 -4.86
CA SER A 110 5.28 20.41 -4.77
C SER A 110 4.22 19.75 -3.90
N TRP A 111 3.79 20.45 -2.85
CA TRP A 111 2.72 20.03 -1.97
C TRP A 111 1.45 20.78 -2.34
N GLN A 112 0.35 20.07 -2.53
CA GLN A 112 -0.94 20.65 -2.89
C GLN A 112 -2.07 19.92 -2.16
N ILE A 113 -2.90 20.66 -1.43
CA ILE A 113 -4.14 20.13 -0.85
C ILE A 113 -5.25 20.35 -1.88
N ASP A 114 -5.87 19.27 -2.36
CA ASP A 114 -6.90 19.25 -3.39
C ASP A 114 -6.52 20.04 -4.65
N GLU A 115 -7.14 21.21 -4.85
CA GLU A 115 -6.90 22.15 -5.96
C GLU A 115 -6.35 23.49 -5.46
N ALA A 116 -5.93 23.57 -4.19
CA ALA A 116 -5.32 24.77 -3.64
C ALA A 116 -4.01 25.11 -4.37
N LYS A 117 -3.48 26.32 -4.13
CA LYS A 117 -2.22 26.73 -4.73
C LYS A 117 -1.08 25.80 -4.25
N PRO A 118 -0.31 25.18 -5.17
CA PRO A 118 0.82 24.34 -4.78
C PRO A 118 1.93 25.17 -4.12
N VAL A 119 2.58 24.57 -3.13
CA VAL A 119 3.79 25.11 -2.47
C VAL A 119 4.96 24.20 -2.78
N ARG A 120 6.07 24.78 -3.23
CA ARG A 120 7.30 24.03 -3.47
C ARG A 120 8.11 23.95 -2.19
N VAL A 121 8.40 22.73 -1.75
CA VAL A 121 9.17 22.44 -0.54
C VAL A 121 10.51 21.79 -0.94
N PRO A 122 11.65 22.34 -0.50
CA PRO A 122 12.95 21.76 -0.81
C PRO A 122 13.20 20.46 -0.04
N TYR A 123 14.05 19.59 -0.60
CA TYR A 123 14.53 18.41 0.10
C TYR A 123 15.45 18.81 1.26
N ILE A 124 15.33 18.08 2.37
CA ILE A 124 16.17 18.27 3.55
C ILE A 124 17.12 17.10 3.80
N LEU A 125 16.71 15.87 3.45
CA LEU A 125 17.46 14.66 3.72
C LEU A 125 17.00 13.54 2.77
N CYS A 126 17.95 12.76 2.26
CA CYS A 126 17.66 11.48 1.62
C CYS A 126 18.34 10.37 2.41
N ASP A 127 17.57 9.34 2.76
CA ASP A 127 18.04 8.10 3.36
C ASP A 127 17.98 6.97 2.31
N PRO A 128 18.41 5.73 2.62
CA PRO A 128 18.38 4.61 1.67
C PRO A 128 16.98 4.20 1.16
N MET A 129 15.91 4.70 1.78
CA MET A 129 14.53 4.35 1.45
C MET A 129 13.80 5.49 0.74
N SER A 130 14.08 6.74 1.09
CA SER A 130 13.29 7.90 0.65
C SER A 130 14.04 9.22 0.69
N CYS A 131 13.53 10.20 -0.05
CA CYS A 131 13.94 11.60 0.05
C CYS A 131 12.83 12.43 0.70
N SER A 132 13.16 13.14 1.77
CA SER A 132 12.22 13.91 2.60
C SER A 132 12.32 15.41 2.37
N THR A 133 11.16 16.06 2.44
CA THR A 133 10.96 17.51 2.43
C THR A 133 10.31 17.92 3.74
N GLN A 134 10.58 19.13 4.22
CA GLN A 134 10.09 19.60 5.51
C GLN A 134 9.57 21.02 5.40
N LEU A 135 8.45 21.27 6.07
CA LEU A 135 7.82 22.58 6.15
C LEU A 135 7.34 22.81 7.59
N VAL A 136 7.73 23.94 8.19
CA VAL A 136 7.07 24.46 9.39
C VAL A 136 5.72 25.00 8.94
N ILE A 137 4.65 24.45 9.51
CA ILE A 137 3.28 24.83 9.14
C ILE A 137 2.61 25.57 10.28
N ASN A 138 1.40 26.07 10.03
CA ASN A 138 0.59 26.75 11.04
C ASN A 138 -0.78 26.08 11.17
N GLU A 139 -1.55 26.53 12.15
CA GLU A 139 -2.91 26.04 12.43
C GLU A 139 -3.84 26.17 11.21
N GLN A 140 -3.65 27.19 10.36
CA GLN A 140 -4.44 27.36 9.13
C GLN A 140 -4.16 26.23 8.12
N TYR A 141 -2.90 25.80 8.00
CA TYR A 141 -2.53 24.67 7.15
C TYR A 141 -3.11 23.36 7.69
N VAL A 142 -3.05 23.13 9.01
CA VAL A 142 -3.69 21.97 9.66
C VAL A 142 -5.18 21.96 9.40
N ASN A 143 -5.85 23.11 9.55
CA ASN A 143 -7.27 23.25 9.21
C ASN A 143 -7.57 23.00 7.73
N SER A 144 -6.62 23.28 6.84
CA SER A 144 -6.76 22.96 5.41
C SER A 144 -6.64 21.46 5.17
N LEU A 145 -5.75 20.76 5.88
CA LEU A 145 -5.66 19.29 5.84
C LEU A 145 -6.95 18.64 6.39
N LYS A 146 -7.51 19.19 7.47
CA LYS A 146 -8.77 18.69 8.06
C LYS A 146 -9.98 18.79 7.13
N LYS A 147 -10.02 19.84 6.30
CA LYS A 147 -11.13 20.09 5.36
C LYS A 147 -10.90 19.47 3.99
N GLY A 148 -9.64 19.14 3.67
CA GLY A 148 -9.27 18.63 2.37
C GLY A 148 -9.60 17.15 2.19
N ASN A 149 -9.55 16.69 0.94
CA ASN A 149 -9.79 15.29 0.60
C ASN A 149 -8.49 14.57 0.25
N LYS A 150 -7.55 15.27 -0.40
CA LYS A 150 -6.29 14.71 -0.85
C LYS A 150 -5.13 15.70 -0.66
N LEU A 151 -3.99 15.19 -0.23
CA LEU A 151 -2.70 15.85 -0.33
C LEU A 151 -1.91 15.23 -1.49
N LYS A 152 -1.57 16.05 -2.49
CA LYS A 152 -0.77 15.66 -3.64
C LYS A 152 0.68 16.10 -3.43
N LEU A 153 1.60 15.16 -3.55
CA LEU A 153 3.04 15.39 -3.52
C LEU A 153 3.58 15.13 -4.92
N THR A 154 4.05 16.18 -5.59
CA THR A 154 4.54 16.09 -6.97
C THR A 154 6.03 16.36 -7.03
N ALA A 155 6.80 15.40 -7.53
CA ALA A 155 8.24 15.57 -7.78
C ALA A 155 8.61 15.13 -9.20
N LYS A 156 9.77 15.56 -9.68
CA LYS A 156 10.25 15.24 -11.03
C LYS A 156 11.20 14.05 -11.01
N ASN A 157 10.99 13.07 -11.88
CA ASN A 157 11.93 11.97 -12.08
C ASN A 157 13.10 12.37 -13.01
N GLN A 158 14.06 11.47 -13.24
CA GLN A 158 15.22 11.70 -14.12
C GLN A 158 14.85 12.04 -15.59
N LYS A 159 13.64 11.70 -16.04
CA LYS A 159 13.11 12.08 -17.36
C LYS A 159 12.40 13.44 -17.36
N SER A 160 12.51 14.19 -16.26
CA SER A 160 11.80 15.47 -16.02
C SER A 160 10.27 15.37 -16.03
N GLN A 161 9.73 14.14 -15.90
CA GLN A 161 8.29 13.90 -15.81
C GLN A 161 7.82 14.03 -14.37
N ASP A 162 6.60 14.56 -14.20
CA ASP A 162 5.98 14.66 -12.88
C ASP A 162 5.50 13.29 -12.41
N VAL A 163 5.88 12.97 -11.18
CA VAL A 163 5.42 11.81 -10.44
C VAL A 163 4.62 12.36 -9.26
N THR A 164 3.32 12.09 -9.27
CA THR A 164 2.38 12.57 -8.26
C THR A 164 2.00 11.43 -7.34
N ILE A 165 2.18 11.64 -6.05
CA ILE A 165 1.77 10.72 -4.99
C ILE A 165 0.56 11.35 -4.31
N GLU A 166 -0.58 10.66 -4.35
CA GLU A 166 -1.80 11.10 -3.69
C GLU A 166 -1.92 10.44 -2.31
N ILE A 167 -2.07 11.28 -1.29
CA ILE A 167 -2.33 10.87 0.09
C ILE A 167 -3.76 11.27 0.42
N THR A 168 -4.59 10.30 0.80
CA THR A 168 -5.97 10.57 1.21
C THR A 168 -6.01 11.28 2.56
N LEU A 169 -6.80 12.34 2.67
CA LEU A 169 -7.04 13.05 3.94
C LEU A 169 -8.27 12.50 4.67
N ALA A 170 -8.94 11.47 4.13
CA ALA A 170 -9.99 10.74 4.84
C ALA A 170 -9.43 10.20 6.17
N GLY A 171 -10.16 10.42 7.27
CA GLY A 171 -9.72 10.03 8.62
C GLY A 171 -8.72 10.98 9.29
N PHE A 172 -8.12 11.94 8.56
CA PHE A 172 -7.11 12.86 9.13
C PHE A 172 -7.66 13.64 10.33
N THR A 173 -8.84 14.23 10.19
CA THR A 173 -9.46 15.04 11.25
C THR A 173 -9.75 14.20 12.49
N ALA A 174 -10.31 13.01 12.31
CA ALA A 174 -10.62 12.11 13.41
C ALA A 174 -9.34 11.66 14.13
N ALA A 175 -8.27 11.35 13.40
CA ALA A 175 -6.98 11.01 13.99
C ALA A 175 -6.33 12.22 14.69
N TYR A 176 -6.31 13.40 14.06
CA TYR A 176 -5.70 14.61 14.63
C TYR A 176 -6.40 15.04 15.92
N ASP A 177 -7.74 15.06 15.94
CA ASP A 177 -8.53 15.51 17.09
C ASP A 177 -8.75 14.40 18.13
N GLY A 178 -8.69 13.14 17.71
CA GLY A 178 -8.87 12.00 18.60
C GLY A 178 -7.72 11.83 19.58
N GLU A 179 -8.00 11.12 20.69
CA GLU A 179 -6.98 10.77 21.68
C GLU A 179 -5.97 9.74 21.17
N ALA A 180 -6.20 9.18 19.97
CA ALA A 180 -5.49 8.05 19.37
C ALA A 180 -3.98 8.08 19.68
N ALA A 181 -3.64 7.46 20.79
CA ALA A 181 -2.60 6.45 20.85
C ALA A 181 -3.36 5.15 20.58
N MET A 182 -3.28 4.61 19.36
CA MET A 182 -3.15 3.16 19.34
C MET A 182 -1.84 2.93 20.09
N THR A 183 -1.91 2.26 21.23
CA THR A 183 -0.67 1.93 21.93
C THR A 183 0.24 1.18 20.96
N PHE A 184 1.55 1.33 21.11
CA PHE A 184 2.49 0.57 20.27
C PHE A 184 2.22 -0.93 20.35
N GLU A 185 1.68 -1.41 21.48
CA GLU A 185 1.13 -2.76 21.65
C GLU A 185 -0.11 -3.00 20.79
N GLU A 186 -1.15 -2.16 20.81
CA GLU A 186 -2.32 -2.34 19.92
C GLU A 186 -1.96 -2.31 18.44
N PHE A 187 -1.08 -1.39 18.01
CA PHE A 187 -0.60 -1.37 16.63
C PHE A 187 0.16 -2.65 16.29
N ARG A 188 0.98 -3.18 17.22
CA ARG A 188 1.67 -4.46 17.02
C ARG A 188 0.69 -5.62 17.00
N GLU A 189 -0.25 -5.71 17.94
CA GLU A 189 -1.27 -6.76 18.01
C GLU A 189 -2.13 -6.82 16.74
N GLU A 190 -2.51 -5.66 16.17
CA GLU A 190 -3.22 -5.61 14.89
C GLU A 190 -2.32 -6.01 13.71
N THR A 191 -1.04 -5.59 13.71
CA THR A 191 -0.16 -5.78 12.54
C THR A 191 0.53 -7.15 12.52
N THR A 192 0.80 -7.77 13.67
CA THR A 192 1.49 -9.07 13.77
C THR A 192 0.54 -10.27 13.72
N GLY A 193 -0.77 -10.04 13.82
CA GLY A 193 -1.77 -11.12 13.75
C GLY A 193 -1.68 -12.13 14.90
N GLU A 194 -0.89 -11.86 15.94
CA GLU A 194 -0.71 -12.75 17.10
C GLU A 194 -2.04 -13.00 17.81
N LYS A 195 -2.86 -11.94 17.97
CA LYS A 195 -4.20 -12.04 18.56
C LYS A 195 -5.16 -12.86 17.69
N ALA A 196 -5.08 -12.71 16.37
CA ALA A 196 -5.89 -13.47 15.42
C ALA A 196 -5.50 -14.96 15.42
N LEU A 197 -4.20 -15.26 15.52
CA LEU A 197 -3.70 -16.63 15.68
C LEU A 197 -4.14 -17.24 17.01
N GLU A 198 -4.06 -16.49 18.12
CA GLU A 198 -4.48 -16.96 19.43
C GLU A 198 -5.98 -17.25 19.48
N GLN A 199 -6.83 -16.37 18.92
CA GLN A 199 -8.26 -16.63 18.77
C GLN A 199 -8.54 -17.89 17.94
N ALA A 200 -7.87 -18.06 16.81
CA ALA A 200 -8.04 -19.26 15.98
C ALA A 200 -7.64 -20.56 16.71
N LEU A 201 -6.59 -20.51 17.55
CA LEU A 201 -6.18 -21.64 18.37
C LEU A 201 -7.20 -21.95 19.49
N GLN A 202 -7.78 -20.91 20.10
CA GLN A 202 -8.81 -21.06 21.14
C GLN A 202 -10.12 -21.63 20.58
N ASP A 203 -10.59 -21.10 19.44
CA ASP A 203 -11.80 -21.59 18.76
C ASP A 203 -11.67 -23.07 18.39
N ARG A 204 -10.51 -23.47 17.83
CA ARG A 204 -10.23 -24.87 17.49
C ARG A 204 -10.17 -25.77 18.72
N ALA A 205 -9.69 -25.26 19.86
CA ALA A 205 -9.67 -26.01 21.11
C ALA A 205 -11.08 -26.23 21.68
N GLU A 206 -11.99 -25.25 21.55
CA GLU A 206 -13.39 -25.40 21.94
C GLU A 206 -14.15 -26.37 21.04
N GLU A 207 -13.95 -26.31 19.73
CA GLU A 207 -14.52 -27.28 18.78
C GLU A 207 -14.10 -28.71 19.13
N MET A 208 -12.82 -28.93 19.43
CA MET A 208 -12.31 -30.24 19.85
C MET A 208 -12.94 -30.69 21.17
N ARG A 209 -13.10 -29.80 22.15
CA ARG A 209 -13.82 -30.11 23.40
C ARG A 209 -15.28 -30.49 23.14
N ARG A 210 -15.97 -29.81 22.21
CA ARG A 210 -17.35 -30.14 21.83
C ARG A 210 -17.45 -31.50 21.16
N GLN A 211 -16.49 -31.88 20.32
CA GLN A 211 -16.42 -33.21 19.70
C GLN A 211 -16.21 -34.30 20.76
N LEU A 212 -15.27 -34.10 21.68
CA LEU A 212 -14.99 -35.06 22.77
C LEU A 212 -16.16 -35.21 23.75
N ASN A 213 -16.94 -34.13 23.98
CA ASN A 213 -18.13 -34.17 24.82
C ASN A 213 -19.39 -34.65 24.05
N GLY A 214 -19.32 -34.77 22.72
CA GLY A 214 -20.44 -35.09 21.83
C GLY A 214 -20.55 -36.55 21.38
N GLU A 215 -19.56 -37.40 21.66
CA GLU A 215 -19.62 -38.84 21.41
C GLU A 215 -19.72 -39.64 22.71
N THR A 216 -20.90 -39.63 23.33
CA THR A 216 -21.34 -40.74 24.18
C THR A 216 -22.84 -40.88 24.09
N THR A 217 -23.33 -41.69 23.15
CA THR A 217 -24.68 -42.26 23.21
C THR A 217 -24.56 -43.77 22.96
N PRO A 218 -24.63 -44.62 23.99
CA PRO A 218 -24.71 -46.06 23.79
C PRO A 218 -26.15 -46.43 23.37
N PRO A 219 -26.37 -47.40 22.47
CA PRO A 219 -27.67 -48.02 22.32
C PRO A 219 -27.92 -48.97 23.50
N ALA A 220 -29.12 -48.85 24.05
CA ALA A 220 -29.65 -49.52 25.22
C ALA A 220 -29.61 -51.06 25.15
N GLU A 221 -29.24 -51.69 26.27
CA GLU A 221 -29.67 -53.03 26.62
C GLU A 221 -31.08 -52.98 27.24
N GLY A 222 -31.94 -53.90 26.81
CA GLY A 222 -33.24 -54.21 27.41
C GLY A 222 -34.08 -55.00 26.41
N GLY A 223 -34.48 -56.24 26.63
CA GLY A 223 -34.35 -57.11 27.79
C GLY A 223 -34.97 -58.49 27.46
N ASP A 224 -35.03 -59.30 28.50
CA ASP A 224 -35.73 -60.58 28.66
C ASP A 224 -35.14 -61.85 28.01
N ALA A 225 -34.58 -62.69 28.90
CA ALA A 225 -34.42 -64.12 28.71
C ALA A 225 -35.80 -64.82 28.62
N PRO A 226 -35.85 -66.06 28.13
CA PRO A 226 -36.02 -67.12 29.12
C PRO A 226 -35.23 -68.41 28.84
N ALA A 227 -34.69 -68.94 29.94
CA ALA A 227 -34.73 -70.31 30.44
C ALA A 227 -34.65 -71.53 29.48
N GLU A 228 -33.74 -72.43 29.90
CA GLU A 228 -33.92 -73.89 30.01
C GLU A 228 -33.58 -74.81 28.82
N ALA A 229 -32.32 -75.28 28.86
CA ALA A 229 -31.82 -76.68 28.86
C ALA A 229 -32.25 -77.71 27.78
N PRO A 230 -31.35 -78.67 27.43
CA PRO A 230 -31.29 -79.35 26.14
C PRO A 230 -32.05 -80.69 26.12
N PRO A 231 -32.05 -81.43 24.98
CA PRO A 231 -31.19 -82.63 24.94
C PRO A 231 -30.62 -83.04 23.56
N ALA A 232 -29.57 -83.88 23.63
CA ALA A 232 -29.21 -85.05 22.80
C ALA A 232 -29.24 -84.92 21.25
N GLN A 233 -28.19 -85.28 20.50
CA GLN A 233 -27.31 -86.45 20.56
C GLN A 233 -25.94 -86.13 19.98
#